data_AF-A0A8X6WFB4-F1
#
_entry.id   AF-A0A8X6WFB4-F1
#
_cell.length_a   1.000
_cell.length_b   1.000
_cell.length_c   1.000
_cell.angle_alpha   90.00
_cell.angle_beta   90.00
_cell.angle_gamma   90.00
#
_symmetry.space_group_name_H-M   'P 1'
#
loop_
_entity.id
_entity.type
_entity.pdbx_description
1 polymer ?
#
loop_
_entity_poly.entity_id
_entity_poly.type
_entity_poly.pdbx_seq_one_letter_code
_entity_poly.pdbx_strand_id
1 'polypeptide(L)' 'MLVRVYENQALSMKCLNEWFTSFREGRESVSDSPRSERLMTFVSDENIEKMSKLVEKDRRLTVRRIVGR' A
#
# COMPACT_ATOMS: atom_id res chain seq x y z
N MET A 1 -17.86 -19.37 -19.85
CA MET A 1 -18.07 -18.10 -20.56
C MET A 1 -16.79 -17.27 -20.59
N LEU A 2 -16.23 -16.87 -19.43
CA LEU A 2 -14.98 -16.08 -19.39
C LEU A 2 -13.79 -16.77 -20.09
N VAL A 3 -13.52 -18.04 -19.78
CA VAL A 3 -12.43 -18.80 -20.44
C VAL A 3 -12.64 -18.94 -21.95
N ARG A 4 -13.90 -18.94 -22.42
CA ARG A 4 -14.19 -19.02 -23.87
C ARG A 4 -13.91 -17.72 -24.61
N VAL A 5 -13.86 -16.58 -23.91
CA VAL A 5 -13.67 -15.24 -24.51
C VAL A 5 -12.27 -14.71 -24.25
N TYR A 6 -11.73 -14.95 -23.06
CA TYR A 6 -10.45 -14.41 -22.60
C TYR A 6 -9.33 -15.44 -22.54
N GLU A 7 -9.64 -16.73 -22.75
CA GLU A 7 -8.66 -17.82 -22.80
C GLU A 7 -7.68 -17.77 -21.60
N ASN A 8 -6.39 -17.59 -21.88
CA ASN A 8 -5.31 -17.53 -20.89
C ASN A 8 -5.31 -16.26 -20.03
N GLN A 9 -6.09 -15.25 -20.40
CA GLN A 9 -6.28 -14.01 -19.62
C GLN A 9 -7.51 -14.07 -18.72
N ALA A 10 -8.26 -15.17 -18.75
CA ALA A 10 -9.41 -15.34 -17.87
C ALA A 10 -8.98 -15.39 -16.40
N LEU A 11 -9.78 -14.78 -15.53
CA LEU A 11 -9.59 -14.87 -14.08
C LEU A 11 -9.61 -16.33 -13.62
N SER A 12 -8.76 -16.63 -12.63
CA SER A 12 -8.83 -17.92 -11.94
C SER A 12 -10.18 -18.09 -11.24
N MET A 13 -10.59 -19.33 -11.01
CA MET A 13 -11.83 -19.63 -10.27
C MET A 13 -11.84 -19.00 -8.87
N LYS A 14 -10.67 -18.93 -8.21
CA LYS A 14 -10.53 -18.30 -6.90
C LYS A 14 -10.86 -16.80 -6.96
N CYS A 15 -10.25 -16.07 -7.90
CA CYS A 15 -10.53 -14.64 -8.08
C CYS A 15 -12.00 -14.39 -8.43
N LEU A 16 -12.59 -15.26 -9.26
CA LEU A 16 -14.01 -15.16 -9.62
C LEU A 16 -14.92 -15.31 -8.39
N ASN A 17 -14.62 -16.26 -7.51
CA ASN A 17 -15.40 -16.48 -6.28
C ASN A 17 -15.29 -15.29 -5.30
N GLU A 18 -14.11 -14.67 -5.19
CA GLU A 18 -13.89 -13.47 -4.38
C GLU A 18 -14.72 -12.28 -4.90
N TRP A 19 -14.70 -12.05 -6.21
CA TRP A 19 -15.52 -11.01 -6.86
C TRP A 19 -17.01 -11.30 -6.73
N PHE A 20 -17.43 -12.55 -6.96
CA PHE A 20 -18.83 -12.94 -6.83
C PHE A 20 -19.37 -12.68 -5.42
N THR A 21 -18.60 -13.05 -4.39
CA THR A 21 -18.94 -12.78 -3.00
C THR A 21 -19.00 -11.27 -2.72
N SER A 22 -17.99 -10.52 -3.17
CA SER A 22 -17.93 -9.07 -2.97
C SER A 22 -19.14 -8.35 -3.59
N PHE A 23 -19.52 -8.70 -4.81
CA PHE A 23 -20.68 -8.13 -5.47
C PHE A 23 -21.99 -8.54 -4.78
N ARG A 24 -22.09 -9.78 -4.30
CA ARG A 24 -23.25 -10.26 -3.53
C ARG A 24 -23.40 -9.51 -2.19
N GLU A 25 -22.29 -9.09 -1.59
CA GLU A 25 -22.25 -8.29 -0.36
C GLU A 25 -22.54 -6.79 -0.60
N GLY A 26 -22.84 -6.39 -1.84
CA GLY A 26 -23.25 -5.03 -2.18
C GLY A 26 -22.12 -4.10 -2.61
N ARG A 27 -20.91 -4.62 -2.86
CA ARG A 27 -19.88 -3.85 -3.59
C ARG A 27 -20.40 -3.58 -5.01
N GLU A 28 -20.31 -2.35 -5.49
CA GLU A 28 -20.64 -2.01 -6.89
C GLU A 28 -19.40 -1.59 -7.70
N SER A 29 -18.33 -1.18 -7.02
CA SER A 29 -17.10 -0.72 -7.66
C SER A 29 -16.18 -1.87 -8.05
N VAL A 30 -15.68 -1.80 -9.29
CA VAL A 30 -14.63 -2.68 -9.84
C VAL A 30 -13.23 -2.18 -9.50
N SER A 31 -13.10 -0.96 -8.96
CA SER A 31 -11.80 -0.43 -8.56
C SER A 31 -11.25 -1.19 -7.35
N ASP A 32 -9.93 -1.31 -7.29
CA ASP A 32 -9.25 -1.81 -6.11
C ASP A 32 -9.68 -1.02 -4.88
N SER A 33 -9.89 -1.73 -3.77
CA SER A 33 -10.06 -1.07 -2.48
C SER A 33 -8.80 -0.26 -2.17
N PRO A 34 -8.89 0.80 -1.34
CA PRO A 34 -7.71 1.51 -0.88
C PRO A 34 -6.67 0.50 -0.41
N ARG A 35 -5.54 0.43 -1.13
CA ARG A 35 -4.46 -0.46 -0.72
C ARG A 35 -3.95 0.08 0.60
N SER A 36 -3.76 -0.81 1.57
CA SER A 36 -3.10 -0.43 2.82
C SER A 36 -1.79 0.24 2.43
N GLU A 37 -1.73 1.56 2.63
CA GLU A 37 -0.51 2.29 2.43
C GLU A 37 0.48 1.75 3.43
N ARG A 38 1.74 1.62 3.02
CA ARG A 38 2.81 1.23 3.94
C ARG A 38 2.71 2.16 5.15
N LEU A 39 2.40 1.59 6.31
CA LEU A 39 2.29 2.35 7.54
C LEU A 39 3.58 3.16 7.70
N MET A 40 3.45 4.46 7.49
CA MET A 40 4.48 5.45 7.76
C MET A 40 4.52 5.65 9.27
N THR A 41 4.75 4.58 10.04
CA THR A 41 5.08 4.67 11.48
C THR A 41 6.31 5.56 11.71
N PHE A 42 7.07 5.83 10.66
CA PHE A 42 8.18 6.76 10.64
C PHE A 42 7.78 8.23 10.46
N VAL A 43 6.64 8.52 9.81
CA VAL A 43 6.17 9.91 9.56
C VAL A 43 5.08 10.25 10.56
N SER A 44 5.50 10.43 11.82
CA SER A 44 4.71 11.11 12.84
C SER A 44 5.26 12.52 13.04
N ASP A 45 4.42 13.45 13.49
CA ASP A 45 4.85 14.82 13.82
C ASP A 45 6.01 14.82 14.82
N GLU A 46 5.99 13.88 15.78
CA GLU A 46 7.06 13.68 16.75
C GLU A 46 8.39 13.28 16.08
N ASN A 47 8.35 12.35 15.12
CA ASN A 47 9.56 11.91 14.41
C ASN A 47 10.07 13.00 13.47
N ILE A 48 9.17 13.79 12.86
CA ILE A 48 9.53 14.95 12.04
C ILE A 48 10.25 15.99 12.91
N GLU A 49 9.71 16.33 14.08
CA GLU A 49 10.32 17.30 14.99
C GLU A 49 11.70 16.83 15.48
N LYS A 50 11.82 15.55 15.86
CA LYS A 50 13.11 14.95 16.26
C LYS A 50 14.13 15.00 15.14
N MET A 51 13.74 14.70 13.90
CA MET A 51 14.63 14.79 12.74
C MET A 51 15.03 16.24 12.43
N SER A 52 14.11 17.20 12.53
CA SER A 52 14.40 18.63 12.32
C SER A 52 15.46 19.12 13.30
N LYS A 53 15.26 18.87 14.60
CA LYS A 53 16.23 19.24 15.65
C LYS A 53 17.60 18.62 15.45
N LEU A 54 17.63 17.35 15.02
CA LEU A 54 18.86 16.61 14.78
C LEU A 54 19.64 17.19 13.59
N VAL A 55 18.96 17.53 12.49
CA VAL A 55 19.57 18.16 11.30
C VAL A 55 19.97 19.61 11.55
N GLU A 56 19.19 20.38 12.33
CA GLU A 56 19.55 21.74 12.73
C GLU A 56 20.82 21.78 13.56
N LYS A 57 21.00 20.80 14.46
CA LYS A 57 22.19 20.67 15.30
C LYS A 57 23.45 20.30 14.50
N ASP A 58 23.32 19.44 13.49
CA ASP A 58 24.40 19.09 12.58
C ASP A 58 23.90 18.87 11.16
N ARG A 59 24.08 19.91 10.33
CA ARG A 59 23.68 19.91 8.91
C ARG A 59 24.49 18.95 8.04
N ARG A 60 25.57 18.33 8.56
CA ARG A 60 26.38 17.33 7.85
C ARG A 60 25.90 15.90 8.12
N LEU A 61 24.85 15.71 8.92
CA LEU A 61 24.27 14.39 9.16
C LEU A 61 23.67 13.81 7.88
N THR A 62 24.07 12.58 7.57
CA THR A 62 23.53 11.82 6.44
C THR A 62 22.45 10.88 6.91
N VAL A 63 21.47 10.58 6.05
CA VAL A 63 20.39 9.61 6.33
C VAL A 63 20.94 8.28 6.86
N ARG A 64 22.08 7.83 6.33
CA ARG A 64 22.76 6.61 6.77
C ARG A 64 23.16 6.64 8.26
N ARG A 65 23.67 7.78 8.74
CA ARG A 65 24.04 7.98 10.16
C ARG A 65 22.81 8.05 11.07
N ILE A 66 21.69 8.58 10.57
CA ILE A 66 20.43 8.69 11.32
C ILE A 66 19.77 7.31 11.48
N VAL A 67 19.78 6.50 10.43
CA VAL A 67 19.11 5.18 10.38
C VAL A 67 20.01 4.05 10.90
N GLY A 68 21.33 4.26 10.99
CA GLY A 68 22.27 3.29 11.57
C GLY A 68 22.50 2.04 10.71
N ARG A 69 22.62 2.19 9.38
CA ARG A 69 23.02 1.11 8.45
C ARG A 69 24.40 1.36 7.84
#